data_AF-A0A972RNI8-F1
#
_entry.id   AF-A0A972RNI8-F1
#
_cell.length_a   1.000
_cell.length_b   1.000
_cell.length_c   1.000
_cell.angle_alpha   90.00
_cell.angle_beta   90.00
_cell.angle_gamma   90.00
#
_symmetry.space_group_name_H-M   'P 1'
#
loop_
_entity.id
_entity.type
_entity.pdbx_description
1 polymer ?
#
loop_
_entity_poly.entity_id
_entity_poly.type
_entity_poly.pdbx_seq_one_letter_code
_entity_poly.pdbx_strand_id
1 'polypeptide(L)'
;IPIAGDEITEALSNRYLLPFTTAERIKIKLSTEKEISTRDILGNKVYITKEEYIDTIKPVVDELTSQIAEKILSLGGSAPRAVILVGGGSRTPIIREMLAEKLSLPLERVGIRFPMGRGFKILPRRLADPAWAVAVGTTLLASEHQGVPLIKVTLNGIPISLFSLTSPTVKEAMARLGLSLKTFYGKPSPGTVITVDEKLVSFPGMMGKPPQITVSGKKASLDTYLSNGDEILIIKGEDAPIYTPPIEEVLSKATPKVYIDEKQIDIPFQLRNREHLPVSEIADGENYLLYPSTVEELILFLEKEYGKLIPAKDISPDSKLVNLKEVYLKSIKDNLPDSTEKPQERFSNVVHIISPVGNKDIPYTPGDIVASILSKVPDIISSLMSEGKKITIYINGTKAGYSAPLQSGDTIELKLE
;
A
#
# COMPACT_ATOMS: atom_id res chain seq x y z
N ILE A 1 -18.50 20.32 24.76
CA ILE A 1 -19.45 19.74 25.71
C ILE A 1 -19.98 20.90 26.54
N PRO A 2 -21.16 21.44 26.20
CA PRO A 2 -21.74 22.60 26.86
C PRO A 2 -22.63 22.22 28.06
N ILE A 3 -22.34 21.10 28.74
CA ILE A 3 -23.10 20.60 29.90
C ILE A 3 -22.16 20.57 31.09
N ALA A 4 -22.59 21.10 32.23
CA ALA A 4 -21.79 21.16 33.44
C ALA A 4 -22.64 21.00 34.72
N GLY A 5 -22.14 21.54 35.84
CA GLY A 5 -22.77 21.39 37.14
C GLY A 5 -23.99 22.27 37.37
N ASP A 6 -24.18 23.30 36.54
CA ASP A 6 -25.36 24.17 36.48
C ASP A 6 -26.59 23.43 35.98
N GLU A 7 -26.46 22.58 34.95
CA GLU A 7 -27.56 21.73 34.45
C GLU A 7 -28.11 20.79 35.52
N ILE A 8 -27.24 20.30 36.41
CA ILE A 8 -27.64 19.50 37.57
C ILE A 8 -28.45 20.35 38.56
N THR A 9 -28.05 21.60 38.76
CA THR A 9 -28.77 22.55 39.61
C THR A 9 -30.12 22.91 39.01
N GLU A 10 -30.18 23.08 37.69
CA GLU A 10 -31.39 23.37 36.95
C GLU A 10 -32.38 22.19 37.00
N ALA A 11 -31.91 20.95 36.86
CA ALA A 11 -32.75 19.76 37.04
C ALA A 11 -33.41 19.72 38.43
N LEU A 12 -32.67 20.05 39.49
CA LEU A 12 -33.23 20.14 40.84
C LEU A 12 -34.20 21.32 41.01
N SER A 13 -33.83 22.48 40.46
CA SER A 13 -34.65 23.69 40.47
C SER A 13 -36.02 23.41 39.83
N ASN A 14 -36.02 22.78 38.66
CA ASN A 14 -37.23 22.46 37.91
C ASN A 14 -38.06 21.36 38.58
N ARG A 15 -37.41 20.30 39.09
CA ARG A 15 -38.11 19.17 39.73
C ARG A 15 -38.83 19.58 41.02
N TYR A 16 -38.19 20.41 41.84
CA TYR A 16 -38.66 20.74 43.19
C TYR A 16 -39.13 22.19 43.34
N LEU A 17 -39.23 22.93 42.23
CA LEU A 17 -39.61 24.35 42.19
C LEU A 17 -38.79 25.20 43.19
N LEU A 18 -37.47 25.02 43.18
CA LEU A 18 -36.56 25.68 44.10
C LEU A 18 -35.91 26.91 43.44
N PRO A 19 -35.60 27.98 44.17
CA PRO A 19 -34.66 28.98 43.67
C PRO A 19 -33.31 28.35 43.31
N PHE A 20 -32.67 28.79 42.24
CA PHE A 20 -31.40 28.23 41.76
C PHE A 20 -30.33 28.15 42.86
N THR A 21 -30.19 29.20 43.68
CA THR A 21 -29.23 29.24 44.79
C THR A 21 -29.54 28.20 45.89
N THR A 22 -30.82 27.90 46.11
CA THR A 22 -31.26 26.85 47.03
C THR A 22 -30.98 25.47 46.44
N ALA A 23 -31.27 25.27 45.15
CA ALA A 23 -30.95 24.04 44.43
C ALA A 23 -29.43 23.75 44.43
N GLU A 24 -28.59 24.77 44.23
CA GLU A 24 -27.13 24.63 44.28
C GLU A 24 -26.66 24.16 45.66
N ARG A 25 -27.22 24.76 46.73
CA ARG A 25 -26.92 24.34 48.11
C ARG A 25 -27.35 22.90 48.37
N ILE A 26 -28.52 22.49 47.87
CA ILE A 26 -29.00 21.11 48.00
C ILE A 26 -28.08 20.15 47.25
N LYS A 27 -27.73 20.44 46.00
CA LYS A 27 -26.79 19.67 45.19
C LYS A 27 -25.47 19.41 45.92
N ILE A 28 -24.89 20.46 46.52
CA ILE A 28 -23.66 20.36 47.29
C ILE A 28 -23.86 19.50 48.55
N LYS A 29 -24.93 19.73 49.32
CA LYS A 29 -25.17 19.00 50.57
C LYS A 29 -25.46 17.51 50.38
N LEU A 30 -26.33 17.17 49.43
CA LEU A 30 -26.71 15.78 49.13
C LEU A 30 -25.58 14.96 48.48
N SER A 31 -24.45 15.60 48.14
CA SER A 31 -23.22 14.85 47.82
C SER A 31 -22.73 14.02 49.03
N THR A 32 -22.91 14.52 50.26
CA THR A 32 -22.46 13.89 51.51
C THR A 32 -23.59 13.50 52.46
N GLU A 33 -24.66 14.30 52.53
CA GLU A 33 -25.82 14.08 53.40
C GLU A 33 -26.77 13.03 52.78
N LYS A 34 -27.59 12.37 53.61
CA LYS A 34 -28.56 11.35 53.16
C LYS A 34 -29.91 11.95 52.71
N GLU A 35 -30.25 13.11 53.25
CA GLU A 35 -31.55 13.74 53.05
C GLU A 35 -31.47 15.22 53.41
N ILE A 36 -32.39 16.01 52.88
CA ILE A 36 -32.52 17.43 53.20
C ILE A 36 -33.98 17.86 53.19
N SER A 37 -34.32 18.81 54.06
CA SER A 37 -35.62 19.49 54.03
C SER A 37 -35.45 20.98 53.71
N THR A 38 -36.31 21.51 52.86
CA THR A 38 -36.30 22.91 52.42
C THR A 38 -37.72 23.42 52.16
N ARG A 39 -37.86 24.64 51.66
CA ARG A 39 -39.11 25.16 51.08
C ARG A 39 -38.94 25.49 49.60
N ASP A 40 -39.99 25.24 48.83
CA ASP A 40 -40.10 25.68 47.43
C ASP A 40 -40.39 27.18 47.32
N ILE A 41 -40.46 27.70 46.08
CA ILE A 41 -40.81 29.11 45.82
C ILE A 41 -42.22 29.50 46.30
N LEU A 42 -43.10 28.53 46.55
CA LEU A 42 -44.47 28.74 47.03
C LEU A 42 -44.58 28.62 48.55
N GLY A 43 -43.49 28.28 49.24
CA GLY A 43 -43.44 28.12 50.70
C GLY A 43 -43.78 26.71 51.20
N ASN A 44 -44.07 25.76 50.32
CA ASN A 44 -44.36 24.37 50.70
C ASN A 44 -43.09 23.69 51.19
N LYS A 45 -43.23 22.81 52.20
CA LYS A 45 -42.10 22.04 52.71
C LYS A 45 -41.78 20.91 51.72
N VAL A 46 -40.53 20.87 51.25
CA VAL A 46 -40.01 19.83 50.37
C VAL A 46 -39.01 18.99 51.15
N TYR A 47 -39.09 17.68 50.98
CA TYR A 47 -38.13 16.71 51.51
C TYR A 47 -37.50 15.98 50.33
N ILE A 48 -36.18 15.86 50.33
CA ILE A 48 -35.42 15.27 49.22
C ILE A 48 -34.44 14.27 49.81
N THR A 49 -34.59 12.99 49.47
CA THR A 49 -33.60 11.97 49.83
C THR A 49 -32.45 11.94 48.82
N LYS A 50 -31.35 11.28 49.21
CA LYS A 50 -30.20 11.08 48.31
C LYS A 50 -30.58 10.24 47.10
N GLU A 51 -31.47 9.26 47.27
CA GLU A 51 -31.97 8.42 46.20
C GLU A 51 -32.77 9.24 45.19
N GLU A 52 -33.73 10.06 45.64
CA GLU A 52 -34.52 10.93 44.77
C GLU A 52 -33.65 11.98 44.07
N TYR A 53 -32.63 12.51 44.76
CA TYR A 53 -31.64 13.39 44.16
C TYR A 53 -30.87 12.69 43.04
N ILE A 54 -30.37 11.46 43.28
CA ILE A 54 -29.67 10.68 42.26
C ILE A 54 -30.57 10.42 41.06
N ASP A 55 -31.83 10.03 41.27
CA ASP A 55 -32.79 9.79 40.19
C ASP A 55 -33.07 11.06 39.38
N THR A 56 -33.15 12.22 40.05
CA THR A 56 -33.37 13.51 39.41
C THR A 56 -32.20 13.91 38.50
N ILE A 57 -30.96 13.66 38.93
CA ILE A 57 -29.77 14.08 38.18
C ILE A 57 -29.30 13.04 37.16
N LYS A 58 -29.72 11.78 37.29
CA LYS A 58 -29.26 10.66 36.46
C LYS A 58 -29.36 10.92 34.95
N PRO A 59 -30.46 11.49 34.39
CA PRO A 59 -30.52 11.79 32.97
C PRO A 59 -29.46 12.79 32.52
N VAL A 60 -29.23 13.85 33.31
CA VAL A 60 -28.24 14.89 33.01
C VAL A 60 -26.81 14.32 33.09
N VAL A 61 -26.54 13.49 34.09
CA VAL A 61 -25.23 12.83 34.24
C VAL A 61 -25.00 11.80 33.12
N ASP A 62 -26.04 11.10 32.67
CA ASP A 62 -25.96 10.20 31.52
C ASP A 62 -25.54 10.93 30.25
N GLU A 63 -26.20 12.05 29.94
CA GLU A 63 -25.91 12.86 28.77
C GLU A 63 -24.48 13.43 28.84
N LEU A 64 -24.11 14.02 29.99
CA LEU A 64 -22.78 14.56 30.22
C LEU A 64 -21.69 13.51 30.01
N THR A 65 -21.83 12.35 30.65
CA THR A 65 -20.83 11.27 30.57
C THR A 65 -20.77 10.65 29.17
N SER A 66 -21.88 10.62 28.43
CA SER A 66 -21.91 10.18 27.03
C SER A 66 -21.11 11.11 26.13
N GLN A 67 -21.36 12.42 26.22
CA GLN A 67 -20.61 13.41 25.44
C GLN A 67 -19.12 13.41 25.79
N ILE A 68 -18.77 13.21 27.08
CA ILE A 68 -17.37 13.06 27.51
C ILE A 68 -16.74 11.82 26.89
N ALA A 69 -17.41 10.66 26.97
CA ALA A 69 -16.89 9.40 26.44
C ALA A 69 -16.68 9.46 24.92
N GLU A 70 -17.68 9.96 24.18
CA GLU A 70 -17.57 10.17 22.73
C GLU A 70 -16.41 11.09 22.37
N LYS A 71 -16.24 12.18 23.13
CA LYS A 71 -15.14 13.11 22.86
C LYS A 71 -13.77 12.50 23.14
N ILE A 72 -13.63 11.71 24.20
CA ILE A 72 -12.41 10.97 24.50
C ILE A 72 -12.07 10.00 23.37
N LEU A 73 -13.05 9.21 22.92
CA LEU A 73 -12.86 8.20 21.87
C LEU A 73 -12.53 8.84 20.52
N SER A 74 -13.21 9.93 20.15
CA SER A 74 -12.94 10.63 18.88
C SER A 74 -11.55 11.27 18.83
N LEU A 75 -11.00 11.70 19.98
CA LEU A 75 -9.66 12.28 20.05
C LEU A 75 -8.56 11.22 20.16
N GLY A 76 -8.79 10.17 20.95
CA GLY A 76 -7.79 9.14 21.24
C GLY A 76 -7.80 7.95 20.27
N GLY A 77 -8.87 7.76 19.49
CA GLY A 77 -9.10 6.59 18.65
C GLY A 77 -9.50 5.32 19.43
N SER A 78 -9.16 5.24 20.72
CA SER A 78 -9.53 4.15 21.63
C SER A 78 -9.75 4.67 23.06
N ALA A 79 -10.35 3.84 23.91
CA ALA A 79 -10.47 4.15 25.34
C ALA A 79 -9.09 4.32 25.99
N PRO A 80 -8.91 5.30 26.91
CA PRO A 80 -7.65 5.51 27.60
C PRO A 80 -7.41 4.42 28.64
N ARG A 81 -6.18 4.33 29.17
CA ARG A 81 -5.87 3.36 30.24
C ARG A 81 -6.50 3.73 31.59
N ALA A 82 -6.71 5.03 31.82
CA ALA A 82 -7.32 5.58 33.02
C ALA A 82 -7.89 6.97 32.70
N VAL A 83 -8.88 7.40 33.48
CA VAL A 83 -9.46 8.74 33.45
C VAL A 83 -9.32 9.38 34.81
N ILE A 84 -8.91 10.65 34.81
CA ILE A 84 -8.76 11.43 36.03
C ILE A 84 -9.74 12.60 35.98
N LEU A 85 -10.70 12.60 36.89
CA LEU A 85 -11.67 13.67 37.08
C LEU A 85 -11.10 14.73 38.04
N VAL A 86 -11.22 15.99 37.65
CA VAL A 86 -10.82 17.18 38.43
C VAL A 86 -11.94 18.21 38.43
N GLY A 87 -11.83 19.24 39.27
CA GLY A 87 -12.84 20.31 39.38
C GLY A 87 -13.98 19.96 40.33
N GLY A 88 -14.82 20.94 40.67
CA GLY A 88 -15.90 20.75 41.64
C GLY A 88 -16.94 19.70 41.22
N GLY A 89 -17.24 19.63 39.92
CA GLY A 89 -18.20 18.70 39.32
C GLY A 89 -17.74 17.23 39.32
N SER A 90 -16.47 16.95 39.58
CA SER A 90 -16.00 15.56 39.70
C SER A 90 -16.63 14.81 40.89
N ARG A 91 -17.26 15.53 41.81
CA ARG A 91 -17.94 15.01 43.00
C ARG A 91 -19.43 14.76 42.80
N THR A 92 -19.96 15.08 41.62
CA THR A 92 -21.32 14.71 41.26
C THR A 92 -21.49 13.20 41.46
N PRO A 93 -22.49 12.74 42.24
CA PRO A 93 -22.72 11.31 42.40
C PRO A 93 -22.87 10.61 41.05
N ILE A 94 -22.59 9.31 40.99
CA ILE A 94 -22.75 8.42 39.82
C ILE A 94 -21.92 8.78 38.56
N ILE A 95 -21.31 9.96 38.48
CA ILE A 95 -20.54 10.41 37.31
C ILE A 95 -19.37 9.47 36.98
N ARG A 96 -18.71 8.94 38.01
CA ARG A 96 -17.54 8.08 37.88
C ARG A 96 -17.94 6.70 37.40
N GLU A 97 -18.99 6.15 37.98
CA GLU A 97 -19.58 4.85 37.65
C GLU A 97 -20.08 4.85 36.19
N MET A 98 -20.84 5.88 35.80
CA MET A 98 -21.36 5.99 34.44
C MET A 98 -20.27 6.22 33.39
N LEU A 99 -19.26 7.04 33.70
CA LEU A 99 -18.16 7.26 32.77
C LEU A 99 -17.30 6.00 32.61
N ALA A 100 -17.10 5.22 33.68
CA ALA A 100 -16.40 3.94 33.63
C ALA A 100 -17.14 2.96 32.71
N GLU A 101 -18.46 2.84 32.88
CA GLU A 101 -19.31 1.99 32.03
C GLU A 101 -19.21 2.40 30.54
N LYS A 102 -19.41 3.68 30.23
CA LYS A 102 -19.40 4.18 28.84
C LYS A 102 -18.04 4.04 28.15
N LEU A 103 -16.95 4.08 28.90
CA LEU A 103 -15.60 3.85 28.38
C LEU A 103 -15.16 2.38 28.45
N SER A 104 -16.01 1.48 28.97
CA SER A 104 -15.67 0.08 29.23
C SER A 104 -14.40 -0.07 30.08
N LEU A 105 -14.27 0.79 31.09
CA LEU A 105 -13.16 0.79 32.03
C LEU A 105 -13.57 0.21 33.39
N PRO A 106 -12.68 -0.54 34.05
CA PRO A 106 -12.81 -0.81 35.49
C PRO A 106 -12.98 0.49 36.28
N LEU A 107 -13.88 0.49 37.27
CA LEU A 107 -14.19 1.68 38.07
C LEU A 107 -12.95 2.25 38.76
N GLU A 108 -12.00 1.39 39.14
CA GLU A 108 -10.72 1.74 39.77
C GLU A 108 -9.81 2.57 38.86
N ARG A 109 -10.05 2.54 37.54
CA ARG A 109 -9.32 3.32 36.54
C ARG A 109 -9.96 4.67 36.24
N VAL A 110 -11.10 4.99 36.83
CA VAL A 110 -11.70 6.32 36.78
C VAL A 110 -11.58 6.93 38.17
N GLY A 111 -10.63 7.85 38.37
CA GLY A 111 -10.30 8.41 39.69
C GLY A 111 -10.61 9.89 39.80
N ILE A 112 -10.90 10.37 41.01
CA ILE A 112 -10.92 11.81 41.31
C ILE A 112 -9.54 12.22 41.82
N ARG A 113 -8.96 13.28 41.25
CA ARG A 113 -7.67 13.80 41.68
C ARG A 113 -7.83 15.02 42.59
N PHE A 114 -7.21 14.89 43.76
CA PHE A 114 -7.02 15.98 44.69
C PHE A 114 -5.64 16.62 44.46
N PRO A 115 -5.48 17.93 44.71
CA PRO A 115 -4.21 18.64 44.54
C PRO A 115 -3.10 18.26 45.56
N MET A 116 -3.11 17.03 46.07
CA MET A 116 -2.08 16.52 46.98
C MET A 116 -0.97 15.83 46.17
N GLY A 117 0.30 16.14 46.45
CA GLY A 117 1.45 15.57 45.73
C GLY A 117 2.76 16.36 45.89
N ARG A 118 3.80 15.95 45.15
CA ARG A 118 5.12 16.63 45.11
C ARG A 118 4.95 18.11 44.77
N GLY A 119 5.73 18.97 45.44
CA GLY A 119 5.80 20.41 45.17
C GLY A 119 5.40 21.30 46.36
N PHE A 120 4.51 20.83 47.24
CA PHE A 120 4.08 21.60 48.42
C PHE A 120 4.43 20.87 49.72
N LYS A 121 5.22 21.52 50.60
CA LYS A 121 5.50 20.98 51.96
C LYS A 121 4.23 20.96 52.83
N ILE A 122 3.38 21.99 52.69
CA ILE A 122 2.10 22.12 53.39
C ILE A 122 1.11 22.75 52.41
N LEU A 123 0.00 22.07 52.13
CA LEU A 123 -1.13 22.64 51.38
C LEU A 123 -2.28 22.92 52.36
N PRO A 124 -2.77 24.17 52.47
CA PRO A 124 -3.92 24.49 53.30
C PRO A 124 -5.13 23.59 52.96
N ARG A 125 -5.84 23.09 53.98
CA ARG A 125 -6.97 22.17 53.79
C ARG A 125 -8.03 22.67 52.82
N ARG A 126 -8.26 24.00 52.77
CA ARG A 126 -9.21 24.62 51.82
C ARG A 126 -8.80 24.44 50.36
N LEU A 127 -7.50 24.32 50.08
CA LEU A 127 -6.95 24.09 48.74
C LEU A 127 -6.82 22.61 48.41
N ALA A 128 -6.97 21.70 49.38
CA ALA A 128 -6.94 20.25 49.18
C ALA A 128 -8.28 19.70 48.64
N ASP A 129 -8.91 20.42 47.70
CA ASP A 129 -10.20 20.09 47.09
C ASP A 129 -10.02 19.99 45.57
N PRO A 130 -10.67 19.03 44.87
CA PRO A 130 -10.56 18.90 43.41
C PRO A 130 -10.93 20.18 42.64
N ALA A 131 -11.77 21.05 43.21
CA ALA A 131 -12.10 22.36 42.65
C ALA A 131 -10.87 23.29 42.52
N TRP A 132 -9.86 23.11 43.37
CA TRP A 132 -8.62 23.90 43.33
C TRP A 132 -7.50 23.23 42.53
N ALA A 133 -7.71 22.04 41.95
CA ALA A 133 -6.66 21.27 41.29
C ALA A 133 -5.90 22.07 40.23
N VAL A 134 -6.62 22.80 39.36
CA VAL A 134 -6.03 23.61 38.28
C VAL A 134 -5.26 24.81 38.84
N ALA A 135 -5.84 25.53 39.80
CA ALA A 135 -5.21 26.71 40.38
C ALA A 135 -3.91 26.34 41.14
N VAL A 136 -3.94 25.26 41.91
CA VAL A 136 -2.77 24.75 42.64
C VAL A 136 -1.69 24.28 41.67
N GLY A 137 -2.05 23.51 40.64
CA GLY A 137 -1.11 23.04 39.61
C GLY A 137 -0.46 24.17 38.83
N THR A 138 -1.24 25.19 38.47
CA THR A 138 -0.74 26.39 37.76
C THR A 138 0.21 27.19 38.64
N THR A 139 -0.11 27.34 39.92
CA THR A 139 0.77 28.02 40.89
C THR A 139 2.09 27.29 41.06
N LEU A 140 2.06 25.95 41.13
CA LEU A 140 3.26 25.14 41.21
C LEU A 140 4.15 25.32 39.99
N LEU A 141 3.58 25.20 38.78
CA LEU A 141 4.30 25.40 37.53
C LEU A 141 4.98 26.78 37.47
N ALA A 142 4.24 27.84 37.84
CA ALA A 142 4.79 29.19 37.89
C ALA A 142 5.91 29.33 38.93
N SER A 143 5.80 28.66 40.09
CA SER A 143 6.79 28.74 41.16
C SER A 143 8.11 28.03 40.84
N GLU A 144 8.08 27.02 39.97
CA GLU A 144 9.27 26.29 39.54
C GLU A 144 10.07 27.03 38.45
N HIS A 145 9.66 28.25 38.07
CA HIS A 145 10.17 29.00 36.91
C HIS A 145 10.20 28.20 35.60
N GLN A 146 9.53 27.05 35.57
CA GLN A 146 9.18 26.36 34.35
C GLN A 146 8.00 27.13 33.78
N GLY A 147 8.31 28.07 32.87
CA GLY A 147 7.27 28.55 31.96
C GLY A 147 6.56 27.36 31.31
N VAL A 148 5.36 27.59 30.78
CA VAL A 148 4.68 26.58 29.98
C VAL A 148 5.68 26.03 28.96
N PRO A 149 6.01 24.72 28.97
CA PRO A 149 7.07 24.17 28.14
C PRO A 149 6.59 24.18 26.69
N LEU A 150 6.87 25.31 26.06
CA LEU A 150 6.43 25.68 24.74
C LEU A 150 7.68 25.76 23.89
N ILE A 151 7.82 24.80 22.98
CA ILE A 151 8.85 24.89 21.96
C ILE A 151 8.27 25.57 20.74
N LYS A 152 9.04 26.49 20.16
CA LYS A 152 8.73 27.15 18.90
C LYS A 152 9.58 26.49 17.85
N VAL A 153 8.95 25.94 16.81
CA VAL A 153 9.65 25.34 15.66
C VAL A 153 9.03 25.86 14.38
N THR A 154 9.69 25.66 13.25
CA THR A 154 9.20 26.10 11.94
C THR A 154 9.03 24.88 11.06
N LEU A 155 7.83 24.63 10.50
CA LEU A 155 7.58 23.51 9.59
C LEU A 155 7.29 24.04 8.19
N ASN A 156 8.15 23.72 7.21
CA ASN A 156 8.07 24.25 5.84
C ASN A 156 7.88 25.78 5.81
N GLY A 157 8.59 26.51 6.68
CA GLY A 157 8.49 27.97 6.81
C GLY A 157 7.33 28.48 7.69
N ILE A 158 6.44 27.60 8.16
CA ILE A 158 5.30 27.98 9.01
C ILE A 158 5.70 27.86 10.49
N PRO A 159 5.70 28.97 11.26
CA PRO A 159 6.02 28.92 12.67
C PRO A 159 4.89 28.23 13.44
N ILE A 160 5.27 27.27 14.29
CA ILE A 160 4.35 26.51 15.13
C ILE A 160 4.84 26.50 16.58
N SER A 161 3.89 26.61 17.50
CA SER A 161 4.14 26.51 18.94
C SER A 161 3.55 25.20 19.45
N LEU A 162 4.41 24.35 20.01
CA LEU A 162 4.05 23.05 20.54
C LEU A 162 4.15 23.09 22.06
N PHE A 163 3.04 22.80 22.73
CA PHE A 163 3.02 22.54 24.16
C PHE A 163 3.44 21.09 24.39
N SER A 164 4.49 20.86 25.17
CA SER A 164 4.86 19.51 25.57
C SER A 164 5.58 19.48 26.90
N LEU A 165 5.14 18.61 27.80
CA LEU A 165 5.85 18.32 29.05
C LEU A 165 7.13 17.50 28.82
N THR A 166 7.32 17.01 27.59
CA THR A 166 8.50 16.28 27.09
C THR A 166 9.01 16.94 25.81
N SER A 167 10.04 16.37 25.16
CA SER A 167 10.39 16.79 23.80
C SER A 167 9.30 16.29 22.83
N PRO A 168 8.61 17.16 22.07
CA PRO A 168 7.65 16.73 21.06
C PRO A 168 8.37 16.21 19.81
N THR A 169 7.63 15.55 18.93
CA THR A 169 8.18 14.93 17.70
C THR A 169 7.74 15.65 16.42
N VAL A 170 8.40 15.37 15.30
CA VAL A 170 7.97 15.84 13.96
C VAL A 170 6.53 15.45 13.66
N LYS A 171 6.08 14.25 14.08
CA LYS A 171 4.70 13.80 13.93
C LYS A 171 3.69 14.72 14.62
N GLU A 172 3.99 15.13 15.85
CA GLU A 172 3.14 16.04 16.62
C GLU A 172 3.13 17.45 16.01
N ALA A 173 4.28 17.91 15.50
CA ALA A 173 4.39 19.15 14.75
C ALA A 173 3.48 19.17 13.50
N MET A 174 3.49 18.10 12.72
CA MET A 174 2.61 17.94 11.55
C MET A 174 1.13 17.90 11.96
N ALA A 175 0.81 17.14 13.01
CA ALA A 175 -0.56 17.01 13.50
C ALA A 175 -1.14 18.36 13.96
N ARG A 176 -0.30 19.25 14.52
CA ARG A 176 -0.71 20.60 14.92
C ARG A 176 -1.24 21.45 13.77
N LEU A 177 -0.72 21.23 12.56
CA LEU A 177 -1.14 21.88 11.31
C LEU A 177 -2.20 21.08 10.54
N GLY A 178 -2.68 19.95 11.08
CA GLY A 178 -3.62 19.07 10.39
C GLY A 178 -3.01 18.37 9.16
N LEU A 179 -1.67 18.29 9.08
CA LEU A 179 -0.98 17.68 7.95
C LEU A 179 -0.88 16.17 8.14
N SER A 180 -1.08 15.42 7.06
CA SER A 180 -0.92 13.97 7.01
C SER A 180 0.32 13.61 6.21
N LEU A 181 1.13 12.67 6.68
CA LEU A 181 2.31 12.22 5.93
C LEU A 181 1.94 11.68 4.54
N LYS A 182 0.72 11.12 4.38
CA LYS A 182 0.24 10.60 3.10
C LYS A 182 0.23 11.65 1.99
N THR A 183 0.00 12.92 2.30
CA THR A 183 -0.01 13.99 1.28
C THR A 183 1.38 14.33 0.76
N PHE A 184 2.42 13.88 1.46
CA PHE A 184 3.82 14.10 1.09
C PHE A 184 4.45 12.91 0.35
N TYR A 185 3.76 11.78 0.22
CA TYR A 185 4.22 10.71 -0.67
C TYR A 185 4.07 11.12 -2.13
N GLY A 186 4.95 10.60 -2.97
CA GLY A 186 4.74 10.62 -4.41
C GLY A 186 3.46 9.88 -4.76
N LYS A 187 2.72 10.39 -5.75
CA LYS A 187 1.52 9.73 -6.27
C LYS A 187 1.93 8.42 -6.95
N PRO A 188 1.16 7.33 -6.78
CA PRO A 188 1.35 6.12 -7.56
C PRO A 188 1.03 6.39 -9.04
N SER A 189 1.66 5.66 -9.94
CA SER A 189 1.28 5.69 -11.35
C SER A 189 -0.02 4.92 -11.57
N PRO A 190 -0.78 5.22 -12.62
CA PRO A 190 -1.81 4.31 -13.11
C PRO A 190 -1.22 2.92 -13.40
N GLY A 191 -2.06 1.89 -13.31
CA GLY A 191 -1.72 0.56 -13.82
C GLY A 191 -1.84 0.50 -15.34
N THR A 192 -1.20 -0.50 -15.93
CA THR A 192 -1.23 -0.77 -17.38
C THR A 192 -2.23 -1.86 -17.66
N VAL A 193 -3.10 -1.65 -18.65
CA VAL A 193 -4.06 -2.66 -19.11
C VAL A 193 -3.87 -2.86 -20.60
N ILE A 194 -3.64 -4.11 -21.00
CA ILE A 194 -3.49 -4.49 -22.41
C ILE A 194 -4.46 -5.62 -22.74
N THR A 195 -4.65 -5.87 -24.03
CA THR A 195 -5.39 -7.03 -24.52
C THR A 195 -4.43 -7.99 -25.21
N VAL A 196 -4.43 -9.27 -24.83
CA VAL A 196 -3.72 -10.34 -25.54
C VAL A 196 -4.75 -11.34 -26.04
N ASP A 197 -4.86 -11.54 -27.36
CA ASP A 197 -5.85 -12.43 -27.97
C ASP A 197 -7.26 -12.24 -27.38
N GLU A 198 -7.74 -10.98 -27.39
CA GLU A 198 -9.06 -10.56 -26.87
C GLU A 198 -9.25 -10.65 -25.34
N LYS A 199 -8.24 -11.11 -24.60
CA LYS A 199 -8.26 -11.18 -23.14
C LYS A 199 -7.53 -10.00 -22.50
N LEU A 200 -8.19 -9.31 -21.58
CA LEU A 200 -7.57 -8.24 -20.79
C LEU A 200 -6.54 -8.79 -19.81
N VAL A 201 -5.34 -8.21 -19.82
CA VAL A 201 -4.25 -8.47 -18.89
C VAL A 201 -3.87 -7.16 -18.20
N SER A 202 -3.96 -7.13 -16.87
CA SER A 202 -3.70 -5.93 -16.08
C SER A 202 -2.44 -6.05 -15.23
N PHE A 203 -1.76 -4.90 -15.08
CA PHE A 203 -0.56 -4.72 -14.30
C PHE A 203 -0.73 -3.55 -13.34
N PRO A 204 -0.42 -3.72 -12.04
CA PRO A 204 -0.49 -2.62 -11.09
C PRO A 204 0.55 -1.55 -11.44
N GLY A 205 0.22 -0.28 -11.15
CA GLY A 205 1.17 0.82 -11.30
C GLY A 205 2.28 0.79 -10.25
N MET A 206 3.27 1.67 -10.42
CA MET A 206 4.38 1.81 -9.48
C MET A 206 4.01 2.71 -8.29
N MET A 207 4.63 2.45 -7.14
CA MET A 207 4.50 3.32 -5.97
C MET A 207 5.39 4.56 -6.11
N GLY A 208 4.88 5.72 -5.66
CA GLY A 208 5.69 6.93 -5.57
C GLY A 208 6.71 6.85 -4.44
N LYS A 209 7.73 7.69 -4.51
CA LYS A 209 8.81 7.72 -3.50
C LYS A 209 8.30 8.28 -2.16
N PRO A 210 8.89 7.87 -1.03
CA PRO A 210 8.59 8.47 0.27
C PRO A 210 9.09 9.92 0.34
N PRO A 211 8.49 10.76 1.21
CA PRO A 211 8.99 12.10 1.46
C PRO A 211 10.35 12.09 2.15
N GLN A 212 11.08 13.18 1.97
CA GLN A 212 12.31 13.45 2.72
C GLN A 212 11.99 14.40 3.87
N ILE A 213 12.40 14.02 5.08
CA ILE A 213 12.22 14.81 6.29
C ILE A 213 13.61 15.21 6.79
N THR A 214 13.79 16.50 7.05
CA THR A 214 14.97 17.01 7.74
C THR A 214 14.57 17.91 8.90
N VAL A 215 15.38 17.90 9.96
CA VAL A 215 15.28 18.79 11.10
C VAL A 215 16.61 19.51 11.23
N SER A 216 16.59 20.84 11.11
CA SER A 216 17.75 21.72 11.18
C SER A 216 18.89 21.24 10.26
N GLY A 217 18.52 20.84 9.04
CA GLY A 217 19.42 20.34 7.99
C GLY A 217 19.85 18.87 8.09
N LYS A 218 19.48 18.14 9.16
CA LYS A 218 19.83 16.73 9.34
C LYS A 218 18.69 15.81 8.94
N LYS A 219 19.01 14.67 8.31
CA LYS A 219 18.03 13.64 7.98
C LYS A 219 17.29 13.19 9.23
N ALA A 220 15.97 13.17 9.16
CA ALA A 220 15.09 12.90 10.30
C ALA A 220 13.95 11.97 9.89
N SER A 221 13.15 11.60 10.88
CA SER A 221 11.93 10.79 10.75
C SER A 221 10.77 11.46 11.50
N LEU A 222 9.57 10.90 11.37
CA LEU A 222 8.39 11.36 12.12
C LEU A 222 8.59 11.32 13.65
N ASP A 223 9.36 10.35 14.14
CA ASP A 223 9.59 10.14 15.58
C ASP A 223 10.80 10.92 16.10
N THR A 224 11.46 11.71 15.24
CA THR A 224 12.57 12.56 15.66
C THR A 224 12.08 13.63 16.62
N TYR A 225 12.72 13.71 17.78
CA TYR A 225 12.45 14.74 18.79
C TYR A 225 12.90 16.12 18.34
N LEU A 226 12.15 17.12 18.75
CA LEU A 226 12.35 18.52 18.39
C LEU A 226 12.84 19.33 19.60
N SER A 227 13.69 20.29 19.30
CA SER A 227 14.18 21.32 20.22
C SER A 227 13.62 22.68 19.84
N ASN A 228 13.64 23.61 20.80
CA ASN A 228 13.21 24.98 20.55
C ASN A 228 14.09 25.64 19.48
N GLY A 229 13.47 26.22 18.46
CA GLY A 229 14.11 26.85 17.31
C GLY A 229 14.33 25.94 16.10
N ASP A 230 13.99 24.65 16.18
CA ASP A 230 14.22 23.73 15.07
C ASP A 230 13.45 24.09 13.79
N GLU A 231 14.10 23.86 12.65
CA GLU A 231 13.50 24.01 11.33
C GLU A 231 13.23 22.64 10.69
N ILE A 232 11.97 22.30 10.53
CA ILE A 232 11.50 21.06 9.92
C ILE A 232 11.21 21.34 8.45
N LEU A 233 11.90 20.62 7.57
CA LEU A 233 11.64 20.65 6.13
C LEU A 233 11.19 19.26 5.68
N ILE A 234 9.97 19.19 5.14
CA ILE A 234 9.37 18.00 4.54
C ILE A 234 9.21 18.26 3.05
N ILE A 235 10.00 17.54 2.27
CA ILE A 235 9.98 17.58 0.80
C ILE A 235 9.14 16.38 0.33
N LYS A 236 8.16 16.67 -0.53
CA LYS A 236 7.30 15.65 -1.12
C LYS A 236 8.16 14.66 -1.92
N GLY A 237 7.86 13.37 -1.80
CA GLY A 237 8.47 12.34 -2.63
C GLY A 237 8.06 12.47 -4.10
N GLU A 238 8.93 12.01 -5.00
CA GLU A 238 8.66 12.01 -6.44
C GLU A 238 7.52 11.05 -6.79
N ASP A 239 6.62 11.50 -7.66
CA ASP A 239 5.55 10.66 -8.21
C ASP A 239 6.16 9.50 -9.01
N ALA A 240 5.46 8.35 -9.04
CA ALA A 240 5.96 7.17 -9.72
C ALA A 240 5.93 7.36 -11.25
N PRO A 241 6.95 6.87 -11.97
CA PRO A 241 6.88 6.84 -13.43
C PRO A 241 5.76 5.89 -13.88
N ILE A 242 5.24 6.11 -15.09
CA ILE A 242 4.29 5.17 -15.70
C ILE A 242 4.97 3.81 -15.80
N TYR A 243 4.26 2.78 -15.34
CA TYR A 243 4.74 1.41 -15.44
C TYR A 243 4.53 0.90 -16.86
N THR A 244 5.59 0.33 -17.44
CA THR A 244 5.53 -0.41 -18.70
C THR A 244 5.95 -1.84 -18.41
N PRO A 245 5.04 -2.83 -18.47
CA PRO A 245 5.38 -4.21 -18.17
C PRO A 245 6.38 -4.75 -19.19
N PRO A 246 7.45 -5.44 -18.74
CA PRO A 246 8.31 -6.21 -19.62
C PRO A 246 7.51 -7.28 -20.37
N ILE A 247 7.94 -7.62 -21.59
CA ILE A 247 7.28 -8.65 -22.41
C ILE A 247 7.23 -9.98 -21.68
N GLU A 248 8.28 -10.34 -20.95
CA GLU A 248 8.38 -11.58 -20.18
C GLU A 248 7.29 -11.64 -19.10
N GLU A 249 7.00 -10.50 -18.47
CA GLU A 249 5.94 -10.43 -17.46
C GLU A 249 4.57 -10.58 -18.10
N VAL A 250 4.36 -10.00 -19.29
CA VAL A 250 3.13 -10.20 -20.06
C VAL A 250 2.95 -11.66 -20.46
N LEU A 251 3.98 -12.28 -21.05
CA LEU A 251 3.96 -13.68 -21.45
C LEU A 251 3.65 -14.58 -20.24
N SER A 252 4.29 -14.35 -19.10
CA SER A 252 4.05 -15.15 -17.88
C SER A 252 2.58 -15.19 -17.42
N LYS A 253 1.80 -14.13 -17.73
CA LYS A 253 0.36 -14.05 -17.42
C LYS A 253 -0.53 -14.50 -18.58
N ALA A 254 -0.03 -14.41 -19.81
CA ALA A 254 -0.79 -14.63 -21.03
C ALA A 254 -0.57 -16.02 -21.65
N THR A 255 0.37 -16.82 -21.16
CA THR A 255 0.70 -18.13 -21.73
C THR A 255 0.40 -19.28 -20.78
N PRO A 256 -0.08 -20.43 -21.28
CA PRO A 256 -0.21 -21.64 -20.48
C PRO A 256 1.17 -22.31 -20.27
N LYS A 257 1.26 -23.16 -19.24
CA LYS A 257 2.34 -24.15 -19.18
C LYS A 257 2.06 -25.29 -20.16
N VAL A 258 3.07 -25.75 -20.88
CA VAL A 258 2.91 -26.81 -21.89
C VAL A 258 3.64 -28.07 -21.45
N TYR A 259 2.97 -29.21 -21.56
CA TYR A 259 3.48 -30.52 -21.19
C TYR A 259 3.40 -31.46 -22.39
N ILE A 260 4.50 -32.14 -22.70
CA ILE A 260 4.54 -33.24 -23.69
C ILE A 260 4.89 -34.52 -22.92
N ASP A 261 4.04 -35.54 -23.02
CA ASP A 261 4.24 -36.82 -22.31
C ASP A 261 4.59 -36.63 -20.82
N GLU A 262 3.82 -35.75 -20.15
CA GLU A 262 3.95 -35.37 -18.73
C GLU A 262 5.20 -34.54 -18.37
N LYS A 263 6.06 -34.21 -19.33
CA LYS A 263 7.23 -33.34 -19.13
C LYS A 263 6.91 -31.90 -19.53
N GLN A 264 7.17 -30.94 -18.65
CA GLN A 264 7.03 -29.52 -18.96
C GLN A 264 8.07 -29.09 -20.00
N ILE A 265 7.63 -28.34 -21.01
CA ILE A 265 8.47 -27.78 -22.06
C ILE A 265 8.33 -26.26 -22.04
N ASP A 266 9.47 -25.57 -22.16
CA ASP A 266 9.49 -24.12 -22.31
C ASP A 266 9.26 -23.76 -23.76
N ILE A 267 8.22 -22.97 -24.00
CA ILE A 267 7.84 -22.51 -25.33
C ILE A 267 8.28 -21.05 -25.48
N PRO A 268 9.00 -20.70 -26.56
CA PRO A 268 9.40 -19.32 -26.82
C PRO A 268 8.22 -18.53 -27.40
N PHE A 269 7.18 -18.32 -26.57
CA PHE A 269 6.03 -17.52 -26.93
C PHE A 269 6.44 -16.10 -27.32
N GLN A 270 5.75 -15.55 -28.30
CA GLN A 270 5.97 -14.19 -28.79
C GLN A 270 4.68 -13.38 -28.70
N LEU A 271 4.82 -12.11 -28.37
CA LEU A 271 3.76 -11.12 -28.60
C LEU A 271 3.97 -10.48 -29.96
N ARG A 272 2.88 -10.29 -30.68
CA ARG A 272 2.87 -9.67 -32.00
C ARG A 272 1.89 -8.52 -32.06
N ASN A 273 2.16 -7.54 -32.90
CA ASN A 273 1.22 -6.47 -33.22
C ASN A 273 0.14 -6.99 -34.20
N ARG A 274 -0.79 -6.12 -34.59
CA ARG A 274 -1.85 -6.45 -35.57
C ARG A 274 -1.33 -6.82 -36.97
N GLU A 275 -0.09 -6.43 -37.29
CA GLU A 275 0.60 -6.78 -38.54
C GLU A 275 1.37 -8.11 -38.42
N HIS A 276 1.20 -8.85 -37.32
CA HIS A 276 1.86 -10.13 -37.03
C HIS A 276 3.39 -10.03 -36.89
N LEU A 277 3.91 -8.84 -36.56
CA LEU A 277 5.32 -8.61 -36.29
C LEU A 277 5.61 -8.70 -34.78
N PRO A 278 6.74 -9.28 -34.35
CA PRO A 278 7.15 -9.29 -32.95
C PRO A 278 7.25 -7.87 -32.37
N VAL A 279 6.76 -7.70 -31.14
CA VAL A 279 6.85 -6.42 -30.42
C VAL A 279 8.04 -6.42 -29.47
N SER A 280 8.65 -5.26 -29.29
CA SER A 280 9.75 -5.02 -28.33
C SER A 280 9.32 -4.26 -27.09
N GLU A 281 8.17 -3.59 -27.14
CA GLU A 281 7.66 -2.75 -26.05
C GLU A 281 6.14 -2.89 -25.91
N ILE A 282 5.67 -2.69 -24.68
CA ILE A 282 4.25 -2.73 -24.34
C ILE A 282 3.73 -1.30 -24.13
N ALA A 283 2.57 -1.00 -24.69
CA ALA A 283 1.89 0.27 -24.54
C ALA A 283 0.52 0.03 -23.89
N ASP A 284 0.12 0.96 -23.01
CA ASP A 284 -1.17 0.91 -22.32
C ASP A 284 -2.33 1.02 -23.31
N GLY A 285 -3.37 0.22 -23.10
CA GLY A 285 -4.57 0.18 -23.94
C GLY A 285 -4.41 -0.52 -25.29
N GLU A 286 -3.22 -1.01 -25.63
CA GLU A 286 -2.97 -1.68 -26.91
C GLU A 286 -3.37 -3.15 -26.93
N ASN A 287 -3.53 -3.67 -28.15
CA ASN A 287 -3.90 -5.06 -28.42
C ASN A 287 -2.75 -5.81 -29.06
N TYR A 288 -2.41 -6.96 -28.49
CA TYR A 288 -1.36 -7.86 -28.92
C TYR A 288 -1.95 -9.23 -29.27
N LEU A 289 -1.28 -9.90 -30.19
CA LEU A 289 -1.57 -11.27 -30.59
C LEU A 289 -0.51 -12.20 -29.98
N LEU A 290 -0.93 -13.32 -29.41
CA LEU A 290 0.01 -14.33 -28.94
C LEU A 290 0.45 -15.21 -30.12
N TYR A 291 1.71 -15.63 -30.16
CA TYR A 291 2.17 -16.66 -31.09
C TYR A 291 3.02 -17.72 -30.37
N PRO A 292 2.69 -19.01 -30.49
CA PRO A 292 1.47 -19.56 -31.09
C PRO A 292 0.21 -19.06 -30.38
N SER A 293 -0.91 -18.88 -31.09
CA SER A 293 -2.15 -18.33 -30.55
C SER A 293 -3.16 -19.41 -30.12
N THR A 294 -3.20 -20.54 -30.85
CA THR A 294 -4.10 -21.67 -30.59
C THR A 294 -3.34 -22.95 -30.27
N VAL A 295 -4.04 -23.95 -29.74
CA VAL A 295 -3.48 -25.29 -29.51
C VAL A 295 -3.04 -25.93 -30.82
N GLU A 296 -3.78 -25.73 -31.92
CA GLU A 296 -3.39 -26.20 -33.25
C GLU A 296 -2.08 -25.56 -33.72
N GLU A 297 -1.94 -24.24 -33.62
CA GLU A 297 -0.69 -23.55 -33.98
C GLU A 297 0.48 -23.99 -33.09
N LEU A 298 0.24 -24.24 -31.81
CA LEU A 298 1.24 -24.76 -30.87
C LEU A 298 1.70 -26.17 -31.27
N ILE A 299 0.77 -27.04 -31.66
CA ILE A 299 1.11 -28.39 -32.17
C ILE A 299 1.97 -28.25 -33.41
N LEU A 300 1.54 -27.49 -34.42
CA LEU A 300 2.31 -27.27 -35.65
C LEU A 300 3.70 -26.67 -35.39
N PHE A 301 3.82 -25.80 -34.38
CA PHE A 301 5.09 -25.23 -33.95
C PHE A 301 6.02 -26.32 -33.37
N LEU A 302 5.48 -27.21 -32.53
CA LEU A 302 6.23 -28.26 -31.83
C LEU A 302 6.49 -29.52 -32.67
N GLU A 303 5.67 -29.82 -33.67
CA GLU A 303 5.80 -31.02 -34.50
C GLU A 303 7.14 -31.09 -35.24
N LYS A 304 7.75 -29.93 -35.51
CA LYS A 304 9.07 -29.83 -36.13
C LYS A 304 10.18 -30.44 -35.29
N GLU A 305 10.04 -30.42 -33.97
CA GLU A 305 11.07 -30.85 -33.01
C GLU A 305 10.69 -32.16 -32.31
N TYR A 306 9.40 -32.38 -32.05
CA TYR A 306 8.91 -33.51 -31.24
C TYR A 306 8.11 -34.56 -32.05
N GLY A 307 7.95 -34.39 -33.37
CA GLY A 307 7.16 -35.28 -34.21
C GLY A 307 5.65 -35.08 -34.01
N LYS A 308 4.81 -35.97 -34.55
CA LYS A 308 3.34 -35.83 -34.48
C LYS A 308 2.84 -35.79 -33.04
N LEU A 309 2.09 -34.74 -32.71
CA LEU A 309 1.50 -34.53 -31.38
C LEU A 309 -0.02 -34.48 -31.47
N ILE A 310 -0.69 -34.96 -30.42
CA ILE A 310 -2.15 -34.78 -30.25
C ILE A 310 -2.46 -34.16 -28.90
N PRO A 311 -3.51 -33.32 -28.80
CA PRO A 311 -3.97 -32.82 -27.52
C PRO A 311 -4.52 -33.97 -26.68
N ALA A 312 -4.33 -33.88 -25.36
CA ALA A 312 -5.02 -34.75 -24.42
C ALA A 312 -6.54 -34.61 -24.59
N LYS A 313 -7.28 -35.69 -24.28
CA LYS A 313 -8.75 -35.65 -24.28
C LYS A 313 -9.20 -34.43 -23.47
N ASP A 314 -10.15 -33.66 -24.01
CA ASP A 314 -10.80 -32.47 -23.42
C ASP A 314 -10.26 -31.09 -23.85
N ILE A 315 -9.27 -30.98 -24.75
CA ILE A 315 -8.81 -29.69 -25.30
C ILE A 315 -9.09 -29.61 -26.80
N SER A 316 -9.87 -28.60 -27.23
CA SER A 316 -10.13 -28.34 -28.65
C SER A 316 -8.90 -27.72 -29.34
N PRO A 317 -8.52 -28.14 -30.56
CA PRO A 317 -7.42 -27.54 -31.33
C PRO A 317 -7.56 -26.02 -31.55
N ASP A 318 -8.80 -25.53 -31.71
CA ASP A 318 -9.09 -24.10 -31.93
C ASP A 318 -9.01 -23.26 -30.65
N SER A 319 -8.76 -23.89 -29.49
CA SER A 319 -8.73 -23.17 -28.21
C SER A 319 -7.58 -22.17 -28.18
N LYS A 320 -7.89 -20.90 -27.87
CA LYS A 320 -6.89 -19.85 -27.66
C LYS A 320 -6.06 -20.15 -26.41
N LEU A 321 -4.73 -20.16 -26.57
CA LEU A 321 -3.79 -20.49 -25.50
C LEU A 321 -3.88 -19.52 -24.33
N VAL A 322 -4.19 -18.25 -24.58
CA VAL A 322 -4.36 -17.22 -23.54
C VAL A 322 -5.44 -17.56 -22.51
N ASN A 323 -6.39 -18.44 -22.86
CA ASN A 323 -7.50 -18.87 -22.01
C ASN A 323 -7.20 -20.15 -21.23
N LEU A 324 -6.07 -20.80 -21.51
CA LEU A 324 -5.66 -22.03 -20.87
C LEU A 324 -4.61 -21.73 -19.79
N LYS A 325 -4.63 -22.50 -18.69
CA LYS A 325 -3.55 -22.47 -17.70
C LYS A 325 -2.45 -23.46 -18.04
N GLU A 326 -2.86 -24.61 -18.57
CA GLU A 326 -1.99 -25.74 -18.89
C GLU A 326 -2.48 -26.41 -20.17
N VAL A 327 -1.55 -26.92 -20.98
CA VAL A 327 -1.82 -27.69 -22.20
C VAL A 327 -1.03 -28.99 -22.12
N TYR A 328 -1.72 -30.11 -22.31
CA TYR A 328 -1.13 -31.44 -22.28
C TYR A 328 -1.20 -32.05 -23.68
N LEU A 329 -0.04 -32.40 -24.23
CA LEU A 329 0.13 -33.03 -25.54
C LEU A 329 0.73 -34.44 -25.38
N LYS A 330 0.39 -35.36 -26.28
CA LYS A 330 0.94 -36.71 -26.33
C LYS A 330 1.62 -36.96 -27.68
N SER A 331 2.78 -37.61 -27.65
CA SER A 331 3.45 -38.07 -28.87
C SER A 331 2.72 -39.29 -29.46
N ILE A 332 2.54 -39.30 -30.78
CA ILE A 332 2.10 -40.50 -31.51
C ILE A 332 3.34 -41.21 -32.04
N LYS A 333 3.56 -42.44 -31.56
CA LYS A 333 4.51 -43.35 -32.19
C LYS A 333 3.85 -43.96 -33.42
N ASP A 334 4.21 -43.50 -34.61
CA ASP A 334 3.90 -44.24 -35.83
C ASP A 334 4.64 -45.59 -35.75
N ASN A 335 3.90 -46.70 -35.72
CA ASN A 335 4.48 -48.05 -35.87
C ASN A 335 5.08 -48.17 -37.27
N LEU A 336 6.41 -48.07 -37.39
CA LEU A 336 7.18 -48.71 -38.47
C LEU A 336 7.98 -49.89 -37.88
N PRO A 337 8.09 -51.01 -38.61
CA PRO A 337 8.73 -52.21 -38.11
C PRO A 337 10.24 -52.03 -37.93
N ASP A 338 10.74 -52.68 -36.90
CA ASP A 338 12.15 -52.81 -36.55
C ASP A 338 12.93 -53.44 -37.70
N SER A 339 13.79 -52.66 -38.36
CA SER A 339 14.96 -53.21 -39.07
C SER A 339 16.07 -52.18 -39.07
N THR A 340 17.08 -52.51 -38.27
CA THR A 340 18.49 -52.12 -38.35
C THR A 340 18.91 -51.42 -39.64
N GLU A 341 19.04 -50.10 -39.59
CA GLU A 341 20.10 -49.35 -40.28
C GLU A 341 20.15 -47.94 -39.69
N LYS A 342 21.35 -47.49 -39.30
CA LYS A 342 21.57 -46.13 -38.78
C LYS A 342 21.06 -45.12 -39.81
N PRO A 343 20.17 -44.17 -39.47
CA PRO A 343 19.85 -43.11 -40.40
C PRO A 343 21.02 -42.13 -40.48
N GLN A 344 21.66 -42.09 -41.64
CA GLN A 344 22.45 -40.94 -42.07
C GLN A 344 21.57 -39.69 -42.06
N GLU A 345 22.04 -38.62 -41.43
CA GLU A 345 21.43 -37.29 -41.48
C GLU A 345 21.19 -36.89 -42.94
N ARG A 346 19.92 -36.65 -43.29
CA ARG A 346 19.54 -35.88 -44.47
C ARG A 346 18.76 -34.67 -43.98
N PHE A 347 19.44 -33.52 -43.86
CA PHE A 347 18.79 -32.24 -43.63
C PHE A 347 18.02 -31.86 -44.90
N SER A 348 16.68 -31.84 -44.84
CA SER A 348 15.84 -31.42 -45.97
C SER A 348 15.46 -29.93 -45.95
N ASN A 349 16.04 -29.13 -45.04
CA ASN A 349 15.91 -27.67 -45.05
C ASN A 349 17.26 -27.00 -44.73
N VAL A 350 18.07 -26.77 -45.75
CA VAL A 350 19.40 -26.14 -45.62
C VAL A 350 19.56 -24.97 -46.59
N VAL A 351 20.39 -24.01 -46.20
CA VAL A 351 21.02 -23.05 -47.11
C VAL A 351 22.44 -23.53 -47.38
N HIS A 352 22.83 -23.55 -48.65
CA HIS A 352 24.17 -23.96 -49.08
C HIS A 352 25.12 -22.78 -49.08
N ILE A 353 26.20 -22.83 -48.30
CA ILE A 353 27.27 -21.81 -48.36
C ILE A 353 28.39 -22.32 -49.26
N ILE A 354 28.77 -21.53 -50.24
CA ILE A 354 29.93 -21.76 -51.11
C ILE A 354 30.95 -20.65 -50.86
N SER A 355 32.19 -21.02 -50.54
CA SER A 355 33.26 -20.06 -50.34
C SER A 355 34.63 -20.61 -50.77
N PRO A 356 35.63 -19.76 -51.06
CA PRO A 356 36.98 -20.19 -51.39
C PRO A 356 37.66 -21.09 -50.35
N VAL A 357 37.24 -20.97 -49.08
CA VAL A 357 37.83 -21.70 -47.94
C VAL A 357 37.03 -22.95 -47.56
N GLY A 358 35.91 -23.22 -48.24
CA GLY A 358 35.09 -24.41 -48.04
C GLY A 358 33.60 -24.17 -48.23
N ASN A 359 32.87 -25.27 -48.47
CA ASN A 359 31.42 -25.27 -48.61
C ASN A 359 30.77 -25.87 -47.37
N LYS A 360 29.59 -25.38 -46.98
CA LYS A 360 28.87 -25.87 -45.80
C LYS A 360 27.37 -25.73 -45.95
N ASP A 361 26.64 -26.77 -45.58
CA ASP A 361 25.18 -26.76 -45.53
C ASP A 361 24.74 -26.33 -44.13
N ILE A 362 23.91 -25.30 -44.06
CA ILE A 362 23.45 -24.72 -42.79
C ILE A 362 21.95 -24.92 -42.65
N PRO A 363 21.45 -25.50 -41.54
CA PRO A 363 20.02 -25.62 -41.28
C PRO A 363 19.31 -24.26 -41.38
N TYR A 364 18.27 -24.22 -42.21
CA TYR A 364 17.46 -23.04 -42.50
C TYR A 364 16.23 -22.98 -41.57
N THR A 365 16.01 -21.84 -40.93
CA THR A 365 14.78 -21.54 -40.18
C THR A 365 13.97 -20.46 -40.91
N PRO A 366 12.63 -20.61 -41.07
CA PRO A 366 11.82 -19.57 -41.71
C PRO A 366 12.02 -18.19 -41.08
N GLY A 367 12.47 -17.23 -41.89
CA GLY A 367 12.82 -15.87 -41.44
C GLY A 367 14.32 -15.62 -41.26
N ASP A 368 15.17 -16.63 -41.48
CA ASP A 368 16.62 -16.45 -41.55
C ASP A 368 16.98 -15.45 -42.66
N ILE A 369 17.92 -14.56 -42.35
CA ILE A 369 18.54 -13.61 -43.27
C ILE A 369 20.02 -13.97 -43.43
N VAL A 370 20.69 -13.41 -44.44
CA VAL A 370 22.12 -13.66 -44.68
C VAL A 370 22.97 -13.51 -43.41
N ALA A 371 22.76 -12.46 -42.61
CA ALA A 371 23.49 -12.25 -41.37
C ALA A 371 23.30 -13.38 -40.33
N SER A 372 22.09 -13.95 -40.20
CA SER A 372 21.81 -15.01 -39.24
C SER A 372 22.38 -16.36 -39.68
N ILE A 373 22.52 -16.59 -40.99
CA ILE A 373 23.20 -17.78 -41.52
C ILE A 373 24.72 -17.65 -41.43
N LEU A 374 25.29 -16.48 -41.73
CA LEU A 374 26.74 -16.26 -41.65
C LEU A 374 27.27 -16.27 -40.20
N SER A 375 26.47 -15.87 -39.21
CA SER A 375 26.86 -15.99 -37.79
C SER A 375 26.99 -17.43 -37.31
N LYS A 376 26.35 -18.39 -37.98
CA LYS A 376 26.46 -19.84 -37.72
C LYS A 376 27.73 -20.46 -38.33
N VAL A 377 28.53 -19.70 -39.09
CA VAL A 377 29.80 -20.13 -39.70
C VAL A 377 30.97 -19.17 -39.42
N PRO A 378 31.28 -18.88 -38.14
CA PRO A 378 32.33 -17.92 -37.78
C PRO A 378 33.72 -18.33 -38.30
N ASP A 379 34.00 -19.61 -38.47
CA ASP A 379 35.29 -20.13 -38.96
C ASP A 379 35.53 -19.79 -40.43
N ILE A 380 34.47 -19.86 -41.26
CA ILE A 380 34.52 -19.48 -42.68
C ILE A 380 34.72 -17.96 -42.79
N ILE A 381 33.97 -17.19 -42.00
CA ILE A 381 34.03 -15.72 -42.02
C ILE A 381 35.39 -15.20 -41.54
N SER A 382 35.93 -15.75 -40.44
CA SER A 382 37.25 -15.37 -39.92
C SER A 382 38.38 -15.73 -40.88
N SER A 383 38.32 -16.89 -41.54
CA SER A 383 39.30 -17.30 -42.54
C SER A 383 39.28 -16.37 -43.76
N LEU A 384 38.10 -16.02 -44.27
CA LEU A 384 37.95 -15.07 -45.39
C LEU A 384 38.43 -13.65 -45.04
N MET A 385 38.19 -13.18 -43.80
CA MET A 385 38.64 -11.85 -43.36
C MET A 385 40.16 -11.77 -43.14
N SER A 386 40.82 -12.89 -42.87
CA SER A 386 42.29 -12.95 -42.70
C SER A 386 43.06 -12.61 -43.98
N GLU A 387 42.42 -12.73 -45.15
CA GLU A 387 43.01 -12.42 -46.45
C GLU A 387 42.93 -10.92 -46.82
N GLY A 388 42.31 -10.08 -45.98
CA GLY A 388 42.30 -8.61 -46.13
C GLY A 388 41.50 -8.07 -47.34
N LYS A 389 40.73 -8.93 -48.01
CA LYS A 389 39.90 -8.60 -49.19
C LYS A 389 38.43 -8.38 -48.81
N LYS A 390 37.68 -7.69 -49.67
CA LYS A 390 36.27 -7.39 -49.40
C LYS A 390 35.42 -8.61 -49.74
N ILE A 391 34.57 -9.05 -48.80
CA ILE A 391 33.63 -10.15 -49.05
C ILE A 391 32.39 -9.58 -49.74
N THR A 392 32.10 -10.07 -50.94
CA THR A 392 30.86 -9.81 -51.67
C THR A 392 29.98 -11.05 -51.64
N ILE A 393 28.70 -10.87 -51.29
CA ILE A 393 27.73 -11.94 -51.07
C ILE A 393 26.77 -12.03 -52.26
N TYR A 394 26.53 -13.25 -52.72
CA TYR A 394 25.52 -13.56 -53.73
C TYR A 394 24.55 -14.61 -53.19
N ILE A 395 23.26 -14.47 -53.47
CA ILE A 395 22.24 -15.50 -53.24
C ILE A 395 21.79 -16.00 -54.60
N ASN A 396 21.95 -17.29 -54.89
CA ASN A 396 21.58 -17.91 -56.16
C ASN A 396 22.14 -17.14 -57.39
N GLY A 397 23.36 -16.61 -57.27
CA GLY A 397 24.04 -15.84 -58.31
C GLY A 397 23.70 -14.34 -58.36
N THR A 398 22.78 -13.84 -57.53
CA THR A 398 22.40 -12.42 -57.46
C THR A 398 23.06 -11.73 -56.27
N LYS A 399 23.71 -10.57 -56.49
CA LYS A 399 24.39 -9.82 -55.43
C LYS A 399 23.41 -9.40 -54.33
N ALA A 400 23.73 -9.70 -53.08
CA ALA A 400 22.86 -9.49 -51.93
C ALA A 400 23.60 -8.81 -50.76
N GLY A 401 22.83 -8.22 -49.85
CA GLY A 401 23.33 -7.65 -48.60
C GLY A 401 23.06 -8.57 -47.39
N TYR A 402 23.65 -8.25 -46.25
CA TYR A 402 23.51 -9.02 -45.00
C TYR A 402 22.07 -9.13 -44.47
N SER A 403 21.19 -8.20 -44.83
CA SER A 403 19.78 -8.21 -44.43
C SER A 403 18.86 -8.91 -45.43
N ALA A 404 19.40 -9.51 -46.49
CA ALA A 404 18.58 -10.17 -47.51
C ALA A 404 17.91 -11.42 -46.92
N PRO A 405 16.60 -11.62 -47.17
CA PRO A 405 15.88 -12.80 -46.73
C PRO A 405 16.34 -14.03 -47.49
N LEU A 406 16.33 -15.18 -46.82
CA LEU A 406 16.67 -16.47 -47.39
C LEU A 406 15.45 -17.38 -47.43
N GLN A 407 15.51 -18.39 -48.27
CA GLN A 407 14.59 -19.51 -48.34
C GLN A 407 15.36 -20.83 -48.24
N SER A 408 14.64 -21.91 -47.90
CA SER A 408 15.21 -23.25 -47.89
C SER A 408 15.69 -23.63 -49.29
N GLY A 409 16.92 -24.14 -49.40
CA GLY A 409 17.57 -24.48 -50.66
C GLY A 409 18.38 -23.36 -51.32
N ASP A 410 18.37 -22.14 -50.76
CA ASP A 410 19.17 -21.05 -51.28
C ASP A 410 20.67 -21.33 -51.20
N THR A 411 21.43 -20.86 -52.19
CA THR A 411 22.89 -20.93 -52.21
C THR A 411 23.48 -19.54 -51.98
N ILE A 412 24.20 -19.38 -50.87
CA ILE A 412 24.99 -18.20 -50.55
C ILE A 412 26.42 -18.41 -51.06
N GLU A 413 26.83 -17.63 -52.06
CA GLU A 413 28.20 -17.62 -52.56
C GLU A 413 28.96 -16.42 -52.01
N LEU A 414 30.07 -16.67 -51.31
CA LEU A 414 30.97 -15.67 -50.77
C LEU A 414 32.18 -15.51 -51.68
N LYS A 415 32.36 -14.34 -52.30
CA LYS A 415 33.52 -14.03 -53.15
C LYS A 415 34.41 -13.00 -52.49
N LEU A 416 35.72 -13.20 -52.60
CA LEU A 416 36.73 -12.21 -52.22
C LEU A 416 37.03 -11.34 -53.43
N GLU A 417 36.76 -10.04 -53.31
CA GLU A 417 37.15 -9.00 -54.27
C GLU A 417 38.35 -8.20 -53.78
#